data_AF-A0A8J5N7Q5-F1
#
_entry.id   AF-A0A8J5N7Q5-F1
#
_cell.length_a   1.000
_cell.length_b   1.000
_cell.length_c   1.000
_cell.angle_alpha   90.00
_cell.angle_beta   90.00
_cell.angle_gamma   90.00
#
_symmetry.space_group_name_H-M   'P 1'
#
loop_
_entity.id
_entity.type
_entity.pdbx_description
1 polymer ?
#
loop_
_entity_poly.entity_id
_entity_poly.type
_entity_poly.pdbx_seq_one_letter_code
_entity_poly.pdbx_strand_id
1 'polypeptide(L)'
;MSDCEDMPALEDDDDRPHTSPPPTRTSRVNNSSPPEKMTCRNECSDDDEEEEEDWEEMEEVVIGKTLCLFCGDVLSSVQVAFAHMIDAHGFDFVAFVCKFNLDQIGYIKLVNYIRGERPRPDKLFGEDKIKWESNCYMKPVLDEDSLLMYDVEEVTCGQEQLNQSAETKYNEATYEELTEIISKQREVMQRMLQAVQANSKNDDVLVKTVGDMRPEDDEGYFNSYAHFDIHHEMLSRVLDLGCGTAILSMFSARAGAVVTGVDMSEVIYQALDIVKENRLDEAITLHKGRLEDLQFDHKFDFIVSEWMGYFLLFEGMLDSVLYARDKHLVEGGLLLPNRCTMHLVGMEDMSTYSKLVAFWDDVYGFKMSCMQKEVIKEATTDIIADFDLMKITSRDTEFTSRFSLTVERDGRLTGLVGYFDTYFDMPSAVFFSTGPHSTPTHWKQTVFYLPEPRAIKKGEILEGSISVRRKRREVRSLDVGIYFDNQTFKYLVE
;
A
#
# COMPACT_ATOMS: atom_id res chain seq x y z
N MET A 1 -15.46 -59.10 2.50
CA MET A 1 -15.03 -59.38 3.89
C MET A 1 -15.42 -58.15 4.67
N SER A 2 -16.69 -58.10 5.11
CA SER A 2 -17.48 -56.90 5.47
C SER A 2 -17.43 -55.82 4.36
N ASP A 3 -18.37 -55.71 3.41
CA ASP A 3 -19.82 -56.04 3.36
C ASP A 3 -20.62 -55.11 4.31
N CYS A 4 -21.72 -54.38 3.99
CA CYS A 4 -22.58 -54.11 2.81
C CYS A 4 -23.07 -52.61 2.87
N GLU A 5 -23.45 -51.87 1.82
CA GLU A 5 -24.52 -51.96 0.79
C GLU A 5 -25.98 -51.65 1.25
N ASP A 6 -26.55 -50.61 0.59
CA ASP A 6 -27.95 -50.27 0.21
C ASP A 6 -29.17 -50.12 1.16
N MET A 7 -29.73 -48.88 1.15
CA MET A 7 -31.17 -48.50 0.99
C MET A 7 -32.21 -48.96 2.07
N PRO A 8 -33.52 -48.55 2.03
CA PRO A 8 -34.26 -47.65 1.13
C PRO A 8 -35.03 -46.51 1.88
N ALA A 9 -36.10 -45.99 1.28
CA ALA A 9 -37.11 -45.11 1.89
C ALA A 9 -38.53 -45.70 1.70
N LEU A 10 -39.54 -45.27 2.51
CA LEU A 10 -40.96 -45.03 2.16
C LEU A 10 -41.87 -44.79 3.42
N GLU A 11 -42.75 -43.78 3.30
CA GLU A 11 -44.17 -43.63 3.71
C GLU A 11 -44.78 -44.17 5.05
N ASP A 12 -45.42 -43.22 5.78
CA ASP A 12 -46.81 -43.19 6.32
C ASP A 12 -47.36 -43.98 7.56
N ASP A 13 -48.59 -43.56 7.93
CA ASP A 13 -49.62 -44.03 8.91
C ASP A 13 -49.60 -43.64 10.41
N ASP A 14 -50.21 -42.46 10.66
CA ASP A 14 -51.29 -42.11 11.62
C ASP A 14 -51.74 -43.12 12.72
N ASP A 15 -51.81 -42.65 13.97
CA ASP A 15 -52.97 -42.91 14.85
C ASP A 15 -53.17 -41.79 15.91
N ARG A 16 -54.35 -41.77 16.55
CA ARG A 16 -55.06 -40.59 17.09
C ARG A 16 -55.40 -40.74 18.59
N PRO A 17 -56.01 -39.75 19.31
CA PRO A 17 -57.40 -39.33 19.08
C PRO A 17 -57.76 -37.85 19.38
N HIS A 18 -59.01 -37.47 19.03
CA HIS A 18 -59.58 -36.12 19.17
C HIS A 18 -60.26 -35.84 20.54
N THR A 19 -60.54 -34.55 20.82
CA THR A 19 -61.90 -34.11 21.21
C THR A 19 -62.14 -32.60 21.01
N SER A 20 -63.40 -32.21 20.84
CA SER A 20 -63.94 -30.82 20.79
C SER A 20 -65.35 -30.84 21.44
N PRO A 21 -66.11 -29.73 21.66
CA PRO A 21 -66.83 -29.04 20.56
C PRO A 21 -67.15 -27.51 20.88
N PRO A 22 -68.31 -26.84 20.57
CA PRO A 22 -68.31 -25.50 19.89
C PRO A 22 -69.37 -24.50 20.50
N PRO A 23 -70.20 -23.70 19.79
CA PRO A 23 -70.05 -22.82 18.59
C PRO A 23 -70.46 -21.32 18.84
N THR A 24 -70.52 -20.52 17.77
CA THR A 24 -70.82 -19.06 17.66
C THR A 24 -72.29 -18.59 17.81
N ARG A 25 -72.54 -17.32 18.24
CA ARG A 25 -73.57 -16.41 17.61
C ARG A 25 -73.59 -14.93 18.09
N THR A 26 -73.55 -13.96 17.14
CA THR A 26 -74.27 -12.63 17.04
C THR A 26 -74.34 -11.62 18.24
N SER A 27 -74.40 -10.28 18.11
CA SER A 27 -74.93 -9.35 17.06
C SER A 27 -74.54 -7.85 17.25
N ARG A 28 -74.56 -7.03 16.18
CA ARG A 28 -74.95 -5.57 15.99
C ARG A 28 -74.55 -4.49 17.05
N VAL A 29 -74.26 -3.22 16.71
CA VAL A 29 -75.13 -2.17 16.07
C VAL A 29 -74.31 -1.09 15.31
N ASN A 30 -74.97 -0.31 14.44
CA ASN A 30 -74.41 0.66 13.46
C ASN A 30 -74.22 2.10 13.98
N ASN A 31 -73.42 2.92 13.26
CA ASN A 31 -73.79 4.20 12.57
C ASN A 31 -72.51 4.97 12.14
N SER A 32 -72.44 5.83 11.11
CA SER A 32 -73.41 6.36 10.12
C SER A 32 -72.74 6.58 8.73
N SER A 33 -73.33 7.33 7.78
CA SER A 33 -73.00 7.33 6.32
C SER A 33 -73.48 8.64 5.63
N PRO A 34 -73.47 8.79 4.28
CA PRO A 34 -72.41 8.75 3.23
C PRO A 34 -72.48 10.10 2.40
N PRO A 35 -72.46 10.23 1.04
CA PRO A 35 -71.91 9.47 -0.11
C PRO A 35 -70.98 10.33 -1.04
N GLU A 36 -70.35 9.85 -2.13
CA GLU A 36 -70.90 9.56 -3.49
C GLU A 36 -69.90 8.80 -4.41
N LYS A 37 -70.29 8.57 -5.68
CA LYS A 37 -69.52 7.89 -6.74
C LYS A 37 -69.64 8.65 -8.07
N MET A 38 -68.60 8.61 -8.92
CA MET A 38 -68.75 8.66 -10.38
C MET A 38 -67.56 7.98 -11.09
N THR A 39 -67.58 7.87 -12.42
CA THR A 39 -66.78 6.87 -13.16
C THR A 39 -66.19 7.36 -14.48
N CYS A 40 -65.04 6.77 -14.83
CA CYS A 40 -64.49 6.54 -16.19
C CYS A 40 -63.71 7.66 -16.92
N ARG A 41 -62.66 7.14 -17.60
CA ARG A 41 -62.03 7.52 -18.89
C ARG A 41 -60.71 8.30 -18.89
N ASN A 42 -59.91 7.92 -19.88
CA ASN A 42 -58.57 8.39 -20.21
C ASN A 42 -58.53 9.89 -20.48
N GLU A 43 -57.36 10.50 -20.26
CA GLU A 43 -56.51 10.94 -21.37
C GLU A 43 -55.03 10.89 -20.93
N CYS A 44 -54.10 11.26 -21.81
CA CYS A 44 -52.66 11.08 -21.62
C CYS A 44 -51.93 12.39 -21.91
N SER A 45 -51.04 12.78 -20.99
CA SER A 45 -50.08 13.86 -21.12
C SER A 45 -48.90 13.56 -20.21
N ASP A 46 -47.69 13.77 -20.71
CA ASP A 46 -46.45 13.68 -19.93
C ASP A 46 -46.31 14.91 -19.02
N ASP A 47 -45.86 14.70 -17.79
CA ASP A 47 -45.24 15.70 -16.92
C ASP A 47 -44.20 14.95 -16.07
N ASP A 48 -42.92 15.32 -16.19
CA ASP A 48 -41.83 14.75 -15.42
C ASP A 48 -41.73 15.48 -14.06
N GLU A 49 -42.21 14.85 -12.97
CA GLU A 49 -41.94 15.32 -11.60
C GLU A 49 -40.84 14.45 -10.97
N GLU A 50 -39.71 15.08 -10.62
CA GLU A 50 -38.59 14.44 -9.94
C GLU A 50 -38.95 14.19 -8.46
N GLU A 51 -39.26 12.95 -8.07
CA GLU A 51 -39.40 12.58 -6.66
C GLU A 51 -38.01 12.60 -5.99
N GLU A 52 -37.70 13.68 -5.28
CA GLU A 52 -36.58 13.72 -4.32
C GLU A 52 -36.84 12.70 -3.21
N GLU A 53 -36.18 11.53 -3.27
CA GLU A 53 -36.19 10.57 -2.16
C GLU A 53 -35.54 11.21 -0.92
N ASP A 54 -36.37 11.56 0.05
CA ASP A 54 -35.98 12.12 1.35
C ASP A 54 -35.29 11.04 2.20
N TRP A 55 -33.96 10.98 2.13
CA TRP A 55 -33.15 10.00 2.86
C TRP A 55 -33.16 10.30 4.36
N GLU A 56 -34.12 9.73 5.08
CA GLU A 56 -34.18 9.74 6.55
C GLU A 56 -32.81 9.36 7.16
N GLU A 57 -32.27 10.19 8.05
CA GLU A 57 -31.03 9.91 8.77
C GLU A 57 -31.18 8.63 9.60
N MET A 58 -30.52 7.53 9.21
CA MET A 58 -30.47 6.33 10.04
C MET A 58 -29.78 6.63 11.37
N GLU A 59 -30.52 6.44 12.47
CA GLU A 59 -30.11 6.76 13.83
C GLU A 59 -28.78 6.08 14.26
N GLU A 60 -28.02 6.73 15.13
CA GLU A 60 -26.75 6.22 15.66
C GLU A 60 -26.91 4.86 16.38
N VAL A 61 -26.45 3.77 15.75
CA VAL A 61 -26.56 2.42 16.31
C VAL A 61 -25.52 2.19 17.42
N VAL A 62 -25.92 2.54 18.64
CA VAL A 62 -25.53 1.99 19.95
C VAL A 62 -24.17 1.27 20.03
N ILE A 63 -23.20 1.89 20.70
CA ILE A 63 -21.93 1.26 21.12
C ILE A 63 -22.21 -0.03 21.91
N GLY A 64 -21.88 -1.19 21.31
CA GLY A 64 -22.37 -2.50 21.72
C GLY A 64 -21.70 -3.12 22.95
N LYS A 65 -22.53 -3.72 23.82
CA LYS A 65 -22.07 -4.59 24.92
C LYS A 65 -21.67 -5.96 24.37
N THR A 66 -20.65 -6.57 24.95
CA THR A 66 -20.10 -7.87 24.51
C THR A 66 -20.04 -8.89 25.64
N LEU A 67 -19.91 -10.18 25.33
CA LEU A 67 -19.79 -11.27 26.30
C LEU A 67 -18.35 -11.79 26.36
N CYS A 68 -17.77 -11.93 27.57
CA CYS A 68 -16.45 -12.54 27.76
C CYS A 68 -16.35 -13.94 27.13
N LEU A 69 -15.18 -14.30 26.55
CA LEU A 69 -14.98 -15.61 25.92
C LEU A 69 -15.02 -16.80 26.88
N PHE A 70 -14.64 -16.61 28.15
CA PHE A 70 -14.43 -17.72 29.11
C PHE A 70 -15.40 -17.72 30.31
N CYS A 71 -16.29 -16.72 30.43
CA CYS A 71 -17.27 -16.63 31.51
C CYS A 71 -18.64 -16.10 31.01
N GLY A 72 -19.56 -15.83 31.94
CA GLY A 72 -20.90 -15.31 31.64
C GLY A 72 -21.04 -13.78 31.72
N ASP A 73 -19.94 -13.05 31.97
CA ASP A 73 -20.00 -11.61 32.23
C ASP A 73 -20.15 -10.81 30.92
N VAL A 74 -21.02 -9.81 30.95
CA VAL A 74 -21.32 -8.91 29.82
C VAL A 74 -20.67 -7.56 30.09
N LEU A 75 -19.72 -7.17 29.24
CA LEU A 75 -18.90 -5.97 29.35
C LEU A 75 -19.44 -4.84 28.45
N SER A 76 -19.01 -3.61 28.73
CA SER A 76 -19.47 -2.40 28.02
C SER A 76 -18.85 -2.18 26.64
N SER A 77 -17.73 -2.83 26.32
CA SER A 77 -17.13 -2.83 24.98
C SER A 77 -16.16 -4.02 24.82
N VAL A 78 -15.71 -4.26 23.58
CA VAL A 78 -14.73 -5.32 23.25
C VAL A 78 -13.40 -5.12 23.98
N GLN A 79 -12.89 -3.89 24.06
CA GLN A 79 -11.64 -3.59 24.76
C GLN A 79 -11.74 -3.89 26.27
N VAL A 80 -12.90 -3.64 26.89
CA VAL A 80 -13.17 -4.00 28.30
C VAL A 80 -13.25 -5.52 28.47
N ALA A 81 -13.73 -6.26 27.47
CA ALA A 81 -13.70 -7.72 27.50
C ALA A 81 -12.28 -8.28 27.37
N PHE A 82 -11.42 -7.72 26.52
CA PHE A 82 -10.01 -8.14 26.44
C PHE A 82 -9.27 -7.90 27.76
N ALA A 83 -9.44 -6.74 28.39
CA ALA A 83 -8.88 -6.47 29.72
C ALA A 83 -9.40 -7.47 30.78
N HIS A 84 -10.71 -7.75 30.79
CA HIS A 84 -11.31 -8.75 31.68
C HIS A 84 -10.75 -10.17 31.44
N MET A 85 -10.44 -10.57 30.20
CA MET A 85 -9.83 -11.88 29.93
C MET A 85 -8.43 -12.01 30.52
N ILE A 86 -7.66 -10.91 30.58
CA ILE A 86 -6.37 -10.85 31.29
C ILE A 86 -6.61 -10.96 32.81
N ASP A 87 -7.42 -10.06 33.39
CA ASP A 87 -7.61 -9.97 34.84
C ASP A 87 -8.30 -11.18 35.48
N ALA A 88 -9.37 -11.69 34.86
CA ALA A 88 -10.21 -12.76 35.43
C ALA A 88 -9.79 -14.17 34.99
N HIS A 89 -9.06 -14.30 33.88
CA HIS A 89 -8.75 -15.60 33.26
C HIS A 89 -7.27 -15.81 32.94
N GLY A 90 -6.41 -14.81 33.16
CA GLY A 90 -4.98 -14.90 32.85
C GLY A 90 -4.68 -15.04 31.35
N PHE A 91 -5.64 -14.67 30.50
CA PHE A 91 -5.57 -14.90 29.06
C PHE A 91 -5.51 -13.58 28.29
N ASP A 92 -4.31 -13.23 27.86
CA ASP A 92 -4.09 -12.15 26.92
C ASP A 92 -4.51 -12.60 25.51
N PHE A 93 -5.78 -12.32 25.17
CA PHE A 93 -6.36 -12.64 23.87
C PHE A 93 -5.72 -11.84 22.73
N VAL A 94 -5.29 -10.60 23.00
CA VAL A 94 -4.63 -9.72 22.03
C VAL A 94 -3.26 -10.29 21.66
N ALA A 95 -2.44 -10.61 22.66
CA ALA A 95 -1.15 -11.27 22.44
C ALA A 95 -1.30 -12.69 21.85
N PHE A 96 -2.40 -13.39 22.10
CA PHE A 96 -2.67 -14.69 21.46
C PHE A 96 -2.94 -14.53 19.96
N VAL A 97 -3.78 -13.58 19.55
CA VAL A 97 -4.06 -13.26 18.14
C VAL A 97 -2.77 -12.87 17.41
N CYS A 98 -1.99 -11.94 18.00
CA CYS A 98 -0.70 -11.51 17.45
C CYS A 98 0.31 -12.67 17.34
N LYS A 99 0.42 -13.52 18.36
CA LYS A 99 1.36 -14.66 18.39
C LYS A 99 1.12 -15.69 17.28
N PHE A 100 -0.12 -15.86 16.85
CA PHE A 100 -0.49 -16.77 15.77
C PHE A 100 -0.70 -16.08 14.41
N ASN A 101 -0.48 -14.75 14.34
CA ASN A 101 -0.63 -13.93 13.13
C ASN A 101 -1.95 -14.20 12.39
N LEU A 102 -3.07 -14.14 13.13
CA LEU A 102 -4.39 -14.46 12.61
C LEU A 102 -4.96 -13.31 11.78
N ASP A 103 -5.39 -13.60 10.56
CA ASP A 103 -6.25 -12.73 9.75
C ASP A 103 -7.68 -12.71 10.30
N GLN A 104 -8.56 -11.86 9.74
CA GLN A 104 -9.96 -11.74 10.20
C GLN A 104 -10.69 -13.09 10.16
N ILE A 105 -10.35 -13.95 9.19
CA ILE A 105 -10.90 -15.30 9.02
C ILE A 105 -10.41 -16.24 10.14
N GLY A 106 -9.12 -16.23 10.46
CA GLY A 106 -8.51 -16.99 11.55
C GLY A 106 -8.96 -16.52 12.93
N TYR A 107 -9.16 -15.21 13.10
CA TYR A 107 -9.72 -14.55 14.28
C TYR A 107 -11.17 -14.99 14.54
N ILE A 108 -12.04 -14.88 13.52
CA ILE A 108 -13.44 -15.36 13.58
C ILE A 108 -13.48 -16.86 13.94
N LYS A 109 -12.61 -17.66 13.33
CA LYS A 109 -12.46 -19.09 13.65
C LYS A 109 -12.04 -19.32 15.11
N LEU A 110 -11.10 -18.55 15.65
CA LEU A 110 -10.65 -18.65 17.04
C LEU A 110 -11.78 -18.30 18.03
N VAL A 111 -12.51 -17.21 17.78
CA VAL A 111 -13.67 -16.80 18.61
C VAL A 111 -14.72 -17.90 18.63
N ASN A 112 -15.15 -18.40 17.46
CA ASN A 112 -16.15 -19.47 17.38
C ASN A 112 -15.65 -20.80 17.98
N TYR A 113 -14.37 -21.14 17.82
CA TYR A 113 -13.75 -22.28 18.49
C TYR A 113 -13.84 -22.18 20.02
N ILE A 114 -13.50 -21.02 20.59
CA ILE A 114 -13.57 -20.82 22.05
C ILE A 114 -15.02 -20.83 22.55
N ARG A 115 -15.94 -20.17 21.85
CA ARG A 115 -17.39 -20.16 22.18
C ARG A 115 -18.01 -21.57 22.16
N GLY A 116 -17.66 -22.37 21.15
CA GLY A 116 -18.22 -23.70 20.91
C GLY A 116 -17.62 -24.79 21.81
N GLU A 117 -16.30 -24.97 21.77
CA GLU A 117 -15.61 -26.06 22.49
C GLU A 117 -15.35 -25.74 23.98
N ARG A 118 -15.46 -24.45 24.35
CA ARG A 118 -15.22 -23.92 25.71
C ARG A 118 -13.92 -24.42 26.36
N PRO A 119 -12.76 -24.30 25.66
CA PRO A 119 -11.46 -24.68 26.21
C PRO A 119 -11.10 -23.80 27.39
N ARG A 120 -10.30 -24.34 28.32
CA ARG A 120 -9.65 -23.51 29.35
C ARG A 120 -8.50 -22.70 28.71
N PRO A 121 -8.21 -21.48 29.18
CA PRO A 121 -7.04 -20.69 28.79
C PRO A 121 -5.73 -21.52 28.67
N ASP A 122 -5.41 -22.32 29.70
CA ASP A 122 -4.21 -23.17 29.76
C ASP A 122 -4.14 -24.26 28.67
N LYS A 123 -5.22 -24.48 27.91
CA LYS A 123 -5.36 -25.49 26.86
C LYS A 123 -5.42 -24.91 25.45
N LEU A 124 -5.33 -23.60 25.32
CA LEU A 124 -5.06 -22.89 24.06
C LEU A 124 -3.55 -22.83 23.78
N PHE A 125 -2.71 -22.91 24.80
CA PHE A 125 -1.25 -23.03 24.67
C PHE A 125 -0.80 -24.50 24.81
N GLY A 126 0.10 -24.96 23.93
CA GLY A 126 0.92 -26.16 24.19
C GLY A 126 0.52 -27.47 23.51
N GLU A 127 -0.08 -27.44 22.32
CA GLU A 127 -0.19 -28.60 21.41
C GLU A 127 0.26 -28.20 20.00
N ASP A 128 1.06 -29.05 19.32
CA ASP A 128 1.70 -28.77 18.02
C ASP A 128 0.72 -28.75 16.81
N LYS A 129 -0.57 -28.49 17.05
CA LYS A 129 -1.59 -28.45 16.01
C LYS A 129 -2.67 -27.41 16.34
N ILE A 130 -2.86 -26.47 15.42
CA ILE A 130 -3.91 -25.45 15.50
C ILE A 130 -5.28 -26.13 15.45
N LYS A 131 -6.17 -25.75 16.37
CA LYS A 131 -7.48 -26.43 16.57
C LYS A 131 -8.65 -25.73 15.88
N TRP A 132 -8.54 -24.42 15.63
CA TRP A 132 -9.60 -23.59 15.09
C TRP A 132 -9.62 -23.51 13.55
N GLU A 133 -8.62 -24.04 12.83
CA GLU A 133 -8.55 -23.99 11.36
C GLU A 133 -9.76 -24.58 10.62
N SER A 134 -10.50 -25.49 11.25
CA SER A 134 -11.63 -26.19 10.63
C SER A 134 -12.74 -25.24 10.17
N ASN A 135 -13.24 -25.45 8.95
CA ASN A 135 -14.31 -24.62 8.36
C ASN A 135 -15.67 -24.74 9.09
N CYS A 136 -15.83 -25.63 10.07
CA CYS A 136 -17.00 -25.59 10.97
C CYS A 136 -17.06 -24.31 11.82
N TYR A 137 -15.92 -23.72 12.18
CA TYR A 137 -15.84 -22.49 12.98
C TYR A 137 -16.01 -21.20 12.15
N MET A 138 -16.41 -21.32 10.88
CA MET A 138 -16.86 -20.19 10.05
C MET A 138 -18.34 -19.83 10.28
N LYS A 139 -19.03 -20.55 11.18
CA LYS A 139 -20.40 -20.25 11.60
C LYS A 139 -20.39 -19.61 12.99
N PRO A 140 -21.06 -18.46 13.20
CA PRO A 140 -21.26 -17.89 14.52
C PRO A 140 -21.84 -18.91 15.51
N VAL A 141 -21.30 -18.92 16.74
CA VAL A 141 -21.84 -19.74 17.85
C VAL A 141 -22.86 -18.97 18.69
N LEU A 142 -22.86 -17.64 18.60
CA LEU A 142 -23.85 -16.74 19.17
C LEU A 142 -24.35 -15.80 18.07
N ASP A 143 -25.65 -15.52 18.07
CA ASP A 143 -26.24 -14.46 17.24
C ASP A 143 -25.78 -13.09 17.81
N GLU A 144 -25.48 -12.14 16.93
CA GLU A 144 -25.02 -10.78 17.28
C GLU A 144 -23.75 -10.69 18.17
N ASP A 145 -22.82 -11.65 18.07
CA ASP A 145 -21.56 -11.62 18.84
C ASP A 145 -20.66 -10.45 18.40
N SER A 146 -20.59 -9.40 19.23
CA SER A 146 -19.80 -8.21 18.95
C SER A 146 -18.29 -8.47 18.84
N LEU A 147 -17.79 -9.62 19.31
CA LEU A 147 -16.41 -10.03 19.02
C LEU A 147 -16.21 -10.42 17.56
N LEU A 148 -17.21 -10.99 16.88
CA LEU A 148 -17.09 -11.38 15.45
C LEU A 148 -17.17 -10.18 14.49
N MET A 149 -17.71 -9.06 14.95
CA MET A 149 -17.78 -7.79 14.22
C MET A 149 -16.61 -6.85 14.56
N TYR A 150 -15.72 -7.24 15.47
CA TYR A 150 -14.52 -6.47 15.78
C TYR A 150 -13.48 -6.68 14.67
N ASP A 151 -12.76 -5.62 14.31
CA ASP A 151 -11.70 -5.70 13.31
C ASP A 151 -10.42 -6.25 13.94
N VAL A 152 -9.83 -7.30 13.36
CA VAL A 152 -8.54 -7.83 13.82
C VAL A 152 -7.40 -6.83 13.64
N GLU A 153 -7.51 -5.86 12.73
CA GLU A 153 -6.51 -4.80 12.57
C GLU A 153 -6.51 -3.87 13.81
N GLU A 154 -7.66 -3.65 14.46
CA GLU A 154 -7.75 -3.02 15.80
C GLU A 154 -7.29 -3.93 16.97
N VAL A 155 -6.85 -5.17 16.71
CA VAL A 155 -6.23 -6.07 17.71
C VAL A 155 -4.69 -5.98 17.67
N THR A 156 -4.11 -5.13 16.82
CA THR A 156 -2.65 -4.96 16.75
C THR A 156 -2.08 -4.20 17.97
N CYS A 157 -0.91 -4.64 18.45
CA CYS A 157 -0.41 -4.40 19.81
C CYS A 157 -0.36 -2.94 20.32
N GLY A 158 -1.27 -2.58 21.24
CA GLY A 158 -1.14 -1.39 22.10
C GLY A 158 -0.38 -1.66 23.41
N GLN A 159 0.95 -1.50 23.43
CA GLN A 159 1.77 -1.61 24.67
C GLN A 159 1.97 -0.26 25.40
N GLU A 160 0.90 0.33 25.94
CA GLU A 160 0.96 1.56 26.77
C GLU A 160 0.11 1.43 28.05
N GLN A 161 0.55 0.65 29.05
CA GLN A 161 0.41 0.97 30.49
C GLN A 161 1.07 -0.07 31.42
N LEU A 162 1.34 0.36 32.66
CA LEU A 162 1.86 -0.44 33.80
C LEU A 162 3.29 -1.02 33.68
N ASN A 163 4.30 -0.14 33.72
CA ASN A 163 5.28 -0.22 34.81
C ASN A 163 6.03 1.11 35.02
N GLN A 164 6.03 1.63 36.26
CA GLN A 164 6.80 2.82 36.64
C GLN A 164 8.10 2.42 37.32
N SER A 165 9.21 2.34 36.58
CA SER A 165 10.54 2.66 37.13
C SER A 165 11.62 2.77 36.04
N ALA A 166 12.12 4.01 35.86
CA ALA A 166 13.38 4.39 35.22
C ALA A 166 13.61 4.09 33.72
N GLU A 167 14.07 5.15 33.04
CA GLU A 167 14.87 5.19 31.80
C GLU A 167 14.19 4.86 30.44
N THR A 168 14.30 5.87 29.56
CA THR A 168 14.21 5.85 28.09
C THR A 168 12.90 5.38 27.44
N LYS A 169 12.02 6.35 27.11
CA LYS A 169 11.08 6.22 25.98
C LYS A 169 11.75 6.67 24.68
N TYR A 170 11.78 5.79 23.68
CA TYR A 170 11.77 6.16 22.26
C TYR A 170 10.64 5.39 21.58
N ASN A 171 10.04 5.99 20.56
CA ASN A 171 8.96 5.35 19.80
C ASN A 171 9.57 4.40 18.76
N GLU A 172 9.21 3.13 18.79
CA GLU A 172 9.55 2.20 17.71
C GLU A 172 8.61 2.42 16.52
N ALA A 173 9.16 2.83 15.38
CA ALA A 173 8.53 2.54 14.10
C ALA A 173 8.48 1.01 13.91
N THR A 174 7.48 0.47 13.23
CA THR A 174 7.32 -0.99 13.17
C THR A 174 8.51 -1.65 12.49
N TYR A 175 8.81 -2.89 12.87
CA TYR A 175 9.93 -3.65 12.27
C TYR A 175 9.76 -3.82 10.75
N GLU A 176 8.52 -3.81 10.26
CA GLU A 176 8.20 -3.93 8.84
C GLU A 176 8.40 -2.60 8.10
N GLU A 177 7.94 -1.46 8.63
CA GLU A 177 8.28 -0.13 8.09
C GLU A 177 9.80 0.11 8.08
N LEU A 178 10.48 -0.22 9.18
CA LEU A 178 11.95 -0.12 9.28
C LEU A 178 12.64 -1.04 8.26
N THR A 179 12.16 -2.27 8.09
CA THR A 179 12.70 -3.20 7.08
C THR A 179 12.43 -2.71 5.66
N GLU A 180 11.26 -2.12 5.38
CA GLU A 180 10.96 -1.54 4.07
C GLU A 180 11.87 -0.35 3.79
N ILE A 181 11.99 0.62 4.70
CA ILE A 181 12.89 1.78 4.57
C ILE A 181 14.34 1.32 4.35
N ILE A 182 14.83 0.38 5.17
CA ILE A 182 16.18 -0.20 5.01
C ILE A 182 16.33 -0.91 3.66
N SER A 183 15.29 -1.61 3.16
CA SER A 183 15.34 -2.27 1.85
C SER A 183 15.36 -1.27 0.68
N LYS A 184 14.51 -0.23 0.73
CA LYS A 184 14.43 0.87 -0.24
C LYS A 184 15.80 1.55 -0.37
N GLN A 185 16.39 1.92 0.76
CA GLN A 185 17.73 2.52 0.85
C GLN A 185 18.85 1.57 0.39
N ARG A 186 18.79 0.28 0.75
CA ARG A 186 19.78 -0.73 0.36
C ARG A 186 19.80 -0.98 -1.15
N GLU A 187 18.66 -0.92 -1.81
CA GLU A 187 18.57 -1.13 -3.27
C GLU A 187 19.00 0.11 -4.07
N VAL A 188 18.73 1.32 -3.56
CA VAL A 188 19.34 2.57 -4.07
C VAL A 188 20.87 2.50 -3.96
N MET A 189 21.39 2.10 -2.80
CA MET A 189 22.82 1.89 -2.56
C MET A 189 23.43 0.85 -3.53
N GLN A 190 22.78 -0.30 -3.72
CA GLN A 190 23.26 -1.36 -4.63
C GLN A 190 23.32 -0.93 -6.10
N ARG A 191 22.53 0.06 -6.53
CA ARG A 191 22.61 0.60 -7.90
C ARG A 191 23.68 1.66 -8.08
N MET A 192 23.84 2.56 -7.12
CA MET A 192 24.94 3.54 -7.14
C MET A 192 26.29 2.81 -7.19
N LEU A 193 26.43 1.72 -6.43
CA LEU A 193 27.54 0.75 -6.49
C LEU A 193 27.83 0.24 -7.92
N GLN A 194 26.79 -0.18 -8.67
CA GLN A 194 26.97 -0.80 -9.99
C GLN A 194 27.30 0.23 -11.09
N ALA A 195 26.73 1.43 -11.03
CA ALA A 195 27.04 2.51 -11.95
C ALA A 195 28.54 2.91 -11.90
N VAL A 196 29.14 2.90 -10.71
CA VAL A 196 30.58 3.18 -10.51
C VAL A 196 31.47 2.09 -11.14
N GLN A 197 31.08 0.82 -11.07
CA GLN A 197 31.90 -0.30 -11.56
C GLN A 197 32.08 -0.31 -13.10
N ALA A 198 31.11 0.23 -13.86
CA ALA A 198 31.13 0.25 -15.32
C ALA A 198 32.28 1.09 -15.90
N ASN A 199 32.71 2.15 -15.20
CA ASN A 199 33.75 3.07 -15.67
C ASN A 199 35.19 2.56 -15.47
N SER A 200 35.40 1.43 -14.78
CA SER A 200 36.74 0.97 -14.37
C SER A 200 37.34 -0.14 -15.25
N LYS A 201 36.74 -0.49 -16.40
CA LYS A 201 37.21 -1.61 -17.24
C LYS A 201 37.28 -1.27 -18.73
N ASN A 202 38.36 -0.59 -19.08
CA ASN A 202 38.91 -0.61 -20.44
C ASN A 202 40.42 -0.91 -20.34
N ASP A 203 40.76 -2.19 -20.09
CA ASP A 203 42.03 -2.84 -20.44
C ASP A 203 41.90 -4.38 -20.24
N ASP A 204 42.84 -5.14 -20.80
CA ASP A 204 42.56 -6.47 -21.38
C ASP A 204 42.36 -7.69 -20.45
N VAL A 205 41.40 -8.52 -20.89
CA VAL A 205 41.28 -9.99 -20.80
C VAL A 205 42.21 -10.78 -19.85
N LEU A 206 41.59 -11.43 -18.85
CA LEU A 206 41.85 -12.86 -18.61
C LEU A 206 40.64 -13.60 -18.01
N VAL A 207 40.31 -14.77 -18.56
CA VAL A 207 39.20 -15.63 -18.07
C VAL A 207 39.67 -16.54 -16.94
N LYS A 208 38.87 -16.65 -15.87
CA LYS A 208 38.79 -17.81 -14.99
C LYS A 208 37.42 -17.88 -14.29
N THR A 209 37.05 -19.07 -13.82
CA THR A 209 35.66 -19.45 -13.52
C THR A 209 35.41 -19.77 -12.04
N VAL A 210 34.25 -19.34 -11.55
CA VAL A 210 33.42 -19.92 -10.46
C VAL A 210 34.14 -20.56 -9.26
N GLY A 211 34.06 -19.89 -8.11
CA GLY A 211 34.36 -20.47 -6.79
C GLY A 211 34.55 -19.38 -5.73
N ASP A 212 33.79 -19.47 -4.63
CA ASP A 212 33.98 -18.80 -3.33
C ASP A 212 34.28 -17.28 -3.33
N MET A 213 33.21 -16.47 -3.24
CA MET A 213 33.31 -15.06 -2.82
C MET A 213 33.65 -14.95 -1.33
N ARG A 214 34.42 -13.94 -0.94
CA ARG A 214 34.78 -13.63 0.46
C ARG A 214 34.39 -12.20 0.84
N PRO A 215 34.28 -11.85 2.14
CA PRO A 215 33.76 -10.54 2.60
C PRO A 215 34.73 -9.35 2.42
N GLU A 216 35.57 -9.39 1.38
CA GLU A 216 36.76 -8.53 1.23
C GLU A 216 36.67 -7.62 -0.03
N ASP A 217 35.64 -7.78 -0.87
CA ASP A 217 35.49 -7.06 -2.16
C ASP A 217 34.85 -5.64 -2.03
N ASP A 218 34.51 -5.19 -0.82
CA ASP A 218 33.80 -3.92 -0.55
C ASP A 218 34.69 -2.66 -0.45
N GLU A 219 36.03 -2.79 -0.34
CA GLU A 219 36.92 -1.66 -0.02
C GLU A 219 36.93 -0.52 -1.07
N GLY A 220 36.59 -0.81 -2.33
CA GLY A 220 36.60 0.19 -3.41
C GLY A 220 35.50 1.25 -3.31
N TYR A 221 34.34 0.90 -2.75
CA TYR A 221 33.12 1.72 -2.78
C TYR A 221 33.20 2.98 -1.89
N PHE A 222 33.70 2.82 -0.67
CA PHE A 222 33.72 3.89 0.32
C PHE A 222 34.66 5.04 -0.08
N ASN A 223 35.71 4.75 -0.86
CA ASN A 223 36.68 5.75 -1.30
C ASN A 223 36.09 6.81 -2.26
N SER A 224 35.04 6.49 -3.04
CA SER A 224 34.37 7.50 -3.89
C SER A 224 33.50 8.51 -3.13
N TYR A 225 33.05 8.19 -1.92
CA TYR A 225 32.39 9.17 -1.03
C TYR A 225 33.39 9.85 -0.07
N ALA A 226 34.53 9.22 0.22
CA ALA A 226 35.52 9.71 1.18
C ALA A 226 36.63 10.61 0.57
N HIS A 227 36.77 10.68 -0.77
CA HIS A 227 37.84 11.46 -1.42
C HIS A 227 37.56 12.98 -1.52
N PHE A 228 37.46 13.64 -0.37
CA PHE A 228 37.55 15.10 -0.23
C PHE A 228 38.68 15.47 0.73
N ASP A 229 39.92 15.33 0.26
CA ASP A 229 41.10 15.60 1.06
C ASP A 229 41.59 17.06 0.88
N ILE A 230 41.82 17.74 2.01
CA ILE A 230 42.42 19.08 2.19
C ILE A 230 41.91 20.25 1.32
N HIS A 231 41.03 21.09 1.88
CA HIS A 231 41.48 22.28 2.65
C HIS A 231 40.32 23.01 3.37
N HIS A 232 40.66 23.82 4.38
CA HIS A 232 39.75 24.36 5.40
C HIS A 232 39.11 25.70 4.99
N GLU A 233 38.20 25.71 4.00
CA GLU A 233 37.38 26.89 3.67
C GLU A 233 36.07 26.46 2.96
N MET A 234 34.92 26.99 3.43
CA MET A 234 33.54 26.68 3.01
C MET A 234 33.00 25.28 3.37
N LEU A 235 32.59 25.11 4.64
CA LEU A 235 31.64 24.05 5.04
C LEU A 235 30.30 24.27 4.35
N SER A 236 29.94 23.40 3.40
CA SER A 236 28.64 23.48 2.71
C SER A 236 27.50 23.02 3.62
N ARG A 237 26.35 23.70 3.54
CA ARG A 237 25.14 23.37 4.29
C ARG A 237 24.21 22.51 3.45
N VAL A 238 23.87 21.32 3.94
CA VAL A 238 22.98 20.36 3.26
C VAL A 238 21.67 20.22 4.03
N LEU A 239 20.54 20.29 3.33
CA LEU A 239 19.25 19.84 3.83
C LEU A 239 18.95 18.45 3.27
N ASP A 240 18.73 17.47 4.14
CA ASP A 240 18.30 16.11 3.79
C ASP A 240 16.81 15.96 4.09
N LEU A 241 15.97 16.02 3.06
CA LEU A 241 14.51 16.07 3.16
C LEU A 241 13.89 14.68 2.96
N GLY A 242 13.15 14.21 3.97
CA GLY A 242 12.73 12.81 4.08
C GLY A 242 13.92 11.93 4.45
N CYS A 243 14.72 12.37 5.44
CA CYS A 243 16.01 11.74 5.73
C CYS A 243 15.88 10.29 6.20
N GLY A 244 14.72 9.86 6.68
CA GLY A 244 14.49 8.53 7.24
C GLY A 244 15.52 8.21 8.32
N THR A 245 16.25 7.10 8.13
CA THR A 245 17.42 6.64 8.93
C THR A 245 18.65 7.57 8.89
N ALA A 246 18.57 8.73 8.23
CA ALA A 246 19.64 9.70 8.00
C ALA A 246 20.85 9.19 7.19
N ILE A 247 20.66 8.18 6.33
CA ILE A 247 21.76 7.62 5.51
C ILE A 247 22.37 8.63 4.52
N LEU A 248 21.54 9.47 3.87
CA LEU A 248 22.03 10.52 2.96
C LEU A 248 22.73 11.64 3.72
N SER A 249 22.22 11.99 4.91
CA SER A 249 22.91 12.87 5.86
C SER A 249 24.28 12.34 6.26
N MET A 250 24.40 11.03 6.55
CA MET A 250 25.69 10.43 6.90
C MET A 250 26.70 10.42 5.75
N PHE A 251 26.27 10.21 4.50
CA PHE A 251 27.17 10.39 3.35
C PHE A 251 27.58 11.85 3.18
N SER A 252 26.66 12.80 3.33
CA SER A 252 26.91 14.24 3.22
C SER A 252 27.89 14.73 4.29
N ALA A 253 27.72 14.30 5.55
CA ALA A 253 28.63 14.63 6.64
C ALA A 253 30.03 14.00 6.46
N ARG A 254 30.12 12.77 5.92
CA ARG A 254 31.41 12.14 5.58
C ARG A 254 32.14 12.86 4.44
N ALA A 255 31.42 13.56 3.56
CA ALA A 255 31.99 14.48 2.57
C ALA A 255 32.34 15.88 3.14
N GLY A 256 32.21 16.09 4.45
CA GLY A 256 32.59 17.34 5.13
C GLY A 256 31.50 18.42 5.19
N ALA A 257 30.26 18.10 4.83
CA ALA A 257 29.13 19.04 4.95
C ALA A 257 28.59 19.13 6.39
N VAL A 258 27.96 20.26 6.71
CA VAL A 258 27.08 20.40 7.89
C VAL A 258 25.65 20.15 7.44
N VAL A 259 24.98 19.20 8.08
CA VAL A 259 23.72 18.64 7.59
C VAL A 259 22.55 18.91 8.54
N THR A 260 21.41 19.24 7.95
CA THR A 260 20.11 19.29 8.63
C THR A 260 19.20 18.24 7.99
N GLY A 261 18.90 17.17 8.71
CA GLY A 261 17.92 16.17 8.28
C GLY A 261 16.51 16.52 8.78
N VAL A 262 15.50 16.32 7.95
CA VAL A 262 14.09 16.58 8.27
C VAL A 262 13.25 15.37 7.88
N ASP A 263 12.49 14.83 8.83
CA ASP A 263 11.52 13.76 8.61
C ASP A 263 10.31 13.91 9.55
N MET A 264 9.11 13.57 9.09
CA MET A 264 7.90 13.67 9.90
C MET A 264 7.67 12.44 10.78
N SER A 265 8.16 11.27 10.35
CA SER A 265 7.86 9.97 10.94
C SER A 265 8.67 9.67 12.22
N GLU A 266 8.32 8.59 12.93
CA GLU A 266 8.99 8.20 14.17
C GLU A 266 10.44 7.73 13.95
N VAL A 267 10.78 7.25 12.73
CA VAL A 267 12.10 6.69 12.36
C VAL A 267 13.29 7.61 12.68
N ILE A 268 13.03 8.92 12.77
CA ILE A 268 14.03 9.92 13.08
C ILE A 268 14.63 9.76 14.49
N TYR A 269 13.94 9.08 15.41
CA TYR A 269 14.50 8.70 16.72
C TYR A 269 15.57 7.61 16.58
N GLN A 270 15.32 6.58 15.77
CA GLN A 270 16.33 5.57 15.41
C GLN A 270 17.47 6.23 14.63
N ALA A 271 17.18 7.19 13.75
CA ALA A 271 18.19 7.94 12.99
C ALA A 271 19.13 8.75 13.89
N LEU A 272 18.64 9.35 14.98
CA LEU A 272 19.49 10.03 15.98
C LEU A 272 20.49 9.07 16.62
N ASP A 273 20.06 7.87 17.02
CA ASP A 273 20.95 6.87 17.60
C ASP A 273 21.94 6.29 16.55
N ILE A 274 21.50 6.07 15.30
CA ILE A 274 22.36 5.65 14.17
C ILE A 274 23.47 6.68 13.88
N VAL A 275 23.11 7.96 13.80
CA VAL A 275 24.05 9.08 13.57
C VAL A 275 25.09 9.17 14.69
N LYS A 276 24.66 8.97 15.93
CA LYS A 276 25.50 9.02 17.14
C LYS A 276 26.39 7.78 17.29
N GLU A 277 25.92 6.59 16.95
CA GLU A 277 26.76 5.38 16.87
C GLU A 277 27.87 5.56 15.83
N ASN A 278 27.55 6.20 14.70
CA ASN A 278 28.52 6.58 13.66
C ASN A 278 29.39 7.81 14.03
N ARG A 279 29.14 8.48 15.16
CA ARG A 279 29.84 9.69 15.65
C ARG A 279 29.79 10.87 14.67
N LEU A 280 28.64 11.06 14.05
CA LEU A 280 28.37 12.18 13.13
C LEU A 280 27.41 13.22 13.74
N ASP A 281 27.11 13.10 15.04
CA ASP A 281 26.22 13.97 15.82
C ASP A 281 26.74 15.40 16.05
N GLU A 282 28.03 15.67 15.81
CA GLU A 282 28.56 17.04 15.72
C GLU A 282 28.28 17.71 14.36
N ALA A 283 28.03 16.93 13.30
CA ALA A 283 27.89 17.40 11.92
C ALA A 283 26.45 17.32 11.38
N ILE A 284 25.60 16.46 11.96
CA ILE A 284 24.23 16.20 11.52
C ILE A 284 23.25 16.60 12.64
N THR A 285 22.35 17.53 12.34
CA THR A 285 21.20 17.85 13.21
C THR A 285 19.92 17.30 12.58
N LEU A 286 19.12 16.53 13.32
CA LEU A 286 17.87 15.95 12.83
C LEU A 286 16.66 16.65 13.48
N HIS A 287 15.66 17.00 12.66
CA HIS A 287 14.44 17.70 13.07
C HIS A 287 13.19 16.89 12.73
N LYS A 288 12.42 16.49 13.77
CA LYS A 288 11.14 15.82 13.57
C LYS A 288 10.05 16.81 13.18
N GLY A 289 9.38 16.57 12.06
CA GLY A 289 8.24 17.34 11.57
C GLY A 289 8.23 17.50 10.06
N ARG A 290 7.24 18.24 9.54
CA ARG A 290 7.18 18.64 8.13
C ARG A 290 8.08 19.84 7.89
N LEU A 291 8.76 19.88 6.75
CA LEU A 291 9.60 21.02 6.37
C LEU A 291 8.82 22.33 6.32
N GLU A 292 7.55 22.32 5.90
CA GLU A 292 6.75 23.55 5.80
C GLU A 292 6.48 24.23 7.14
N ASP A 293 6.48 23.46 8.23
CA ASP A 293 6.20 23.92 9.59
C ASP A 293 7.49 24.33 10.34
N LEU A 294 8.68 23.99 9.80
CA LEU A 294 9.98 24.37 10.36
C LEU A 294 10.43 25.77 9.89
N GLN A 295 11.33 26.40 10.65
CA GLN A 295 11.94 27.68 10.33
C GLN A 295 13.46 27.60 10.55
N PHE A 296 14.23 28.12 9.60
CA PHE A 296 15.69 28.19 9.67
C PHE A 296 16.14 29.65 9.50
N ASP A 297 17.18 30.05 10.21
CA ASP A 297 17.80 31.39 10.13
C ASP A 297 18.73 31.57 8.92
N HIS A 298 18.87 30.52 8.11
CA HIS A 298 19.75 30.41 6.96
C HIS A 298 19.08 29.65 5.80
N LYS A 299 19.75 29.68 4.64
CA LYS A 299 19.47 28.82 3.47
C LYS A 299 20.59 27.77 3.34
N PHE A 300 20.34 26.72 2.56
CA PHE A 300 21.23 25.61 2.30
C PHE A 300 21.88 25.73 0.91
N ASP A 301 23.13 25.29 0.81
CA ASP A 301 23.88 25.26 -0.45
C ASP A 301 23.43 24.07 -1.32
N PHE A 302 23.03 22.98 -0.67
CA PHE A 302 22.47 21.80 -1.31
C PHE A 302 21.20 21.33 -0.61
N ILE A 303 20.28 20.75 -1.38
CA ILE A 303 19.19 19.92 -0.86
C ILE A 303 19.37 18.53 -1.44
N VAL A 304 19.44 17.51 -0.60
CA VAL A 304 19.34 16.11 -1.01
C VAL A 304 17.96 15.58 -0.58
N SER A 305 17.34 14.76 -1.42
CA SER A 305 16.05 14.15 -1.06
C SER A 305 15.83 12.87 -1.85
N GLU A 306 15.42 11.83 -1.16
CA GLU A 306 14.79 10.65 -1.75
C GLU A 306 13.27 10.91 -1.69
N TRP A 307 12.67 11.21 -2.84
CA TRP A 307 11.29 11.69 -2.94
C TRP A 307 10.42 10.93 -3.94
N MET A 308 11.03 10.04 -4.73
CA MET A 308 10.39 9.49 -5.92
C MET A 308 9.34 8.44 -5.54
N GLY A 309 8.16 8.50 -6.15
CA GLY A 309 7.11 7.51 -5.96
C GLY A 309 7.07 6.45 -7.06
N TYR A 310 6.10 5.52 -6.96
CA TYR A 310 5.70 4.70 -8.11
C TYR A 310 5.30 5.61 -9.29
N PHE A 311 5.62 5.19 -10.52
CA PHE A 311 5.50 6.03 -11.73
C PHE A 311 6.07 7.46 -11.56
N LEU A 312 7.15 7.61 -10.78
CA LEU A 312 7.81 8.86 -10.33
C LEU A 312 6.96 9.79 -9.45
N LEU A 313 5.69 10.03 -9.80
CA LEU A 313 4.87 11.12 -9.28
C LEU A 313 3.82 10.72 -8.23
N PHE A 314 3.69 9.41 -7.94
CA PHE A 314 2.84 8.91 -6.85
C PHE A 314 3.44 9.28 -5.47
N GLU A 315 2.69 9.04 -4.38
CA GLU A 315 3.00 9.39 -2.97
C GLU A 315 3.13 10.92 -2.67
N GLY A 316 3.49 11.74 -3.66
CA GLY A 316 3.28 13.18 -3.69
C GLY A 316 4.37 14.05 -3.05
N MET A 317 5.50 13.48 -2.62
CA MET A 317 6.55 14.20 -1.86
C MET A 317 7.25 15.32 -2.64
N LEU A 318 7.19 15.30 -3.98
CA LEU A 318 7.78 16.33 -4.85
C LEU A 318 7.36 17.77 -4.51
N ASP A 319 6.14 17.99 -3.99
CA ASP A 319 5.70 19.34 -3.62
C ASP A 319 6.50 19.92 -2.45
N SER A 320 6.86 19.10 -1.45
CA SER A 320 7.74 19.50 -0.35
C SER A 320 9.18 19.72 -0.82
N VAL A 321 9.65 18.97 -1.83
CA VAL A 321 10.96 19.17 -2.46
C VAL A 321 11.02 20.50 -3.23
N LEU A 322 9.97 20.83 -3.98
CA LEU A 322 9.87 22.11 -4.68
C LEU A 322 9.73 23.29 -3.70
N TYR A 323 8.99 23.12 -2.60
CA TYR A 323 8.96 24.07 -1.49
C TYR A 323 10.35 24.26 -0.85
N ALA A 324 11.11 23.18 -0.64
CA ALA A 324 12.46 23.22 -0.13
C ALA A 324 13.38 24.02 -1.05
N ARG A 325 13.36 23.75 -2.36
CA ARG A 325 14.10 24.51 -3.37
C ARG A 325 13.75 26.01 -3.31
N ASP A 326 12.47 26.34 -3.39
CA ASP A 326 12.03 27.73 -3.55
C ASP A 326 12.27 28.59 -2.30
N LYS A 327 12.08 28.01 -1.10
CA LYS A 327 12.29 28.75 0.16
C LYS A 327 13.67 28.57 0.78
N HIS A 328 14.24 27.37 0.76
CA HIS A 328 15.36 27.00 1.62
C HIS A 328 16.70 26.84 0.88
N LEU A 329 16.74 26.73 -0.45
CA LEU A 329 17.99 26.71 -1.23
C LEU A 329 18.57 28.13 -1.44
N VAL A 330 19.90 28.29 -1.48
CA VAL A 330 20.56 29.54 -1.90
C VAL A 330 20.43 29.77 -3.42
N GLU A 331 20.61 31.02 -3.86
CA GLU A 331 20.74 31.32 -5.29
C GLU A 331 22.01 30.66 -5.84
N GLY A 332 21.87 29.79 -6.84
CA GLY A 332 22.98 28.99 -7.38
C GLY A 332 23.29 27.69 -6.63
N GLY A 333 22.55 27.36 -5.56
CA GLY A 333 22.62 26.05 -4.91
C GLY A 333 22.04 24.93 -5.77
N LEU A 334 22.18 23.67 -5.34
CA LEU A 334 21.71 22.50 -6.08
C LEU A 334 20.73 21.64 -5.27
N LEU A 335 19.58 21.32 -5.87
CA LEU A 335 18.74 20.19 -5.46
C LEU A 335 19.30 18.91 -6.09
N LEU A 336 19.32 17.79 -5.36
CA LEU A 336 19.86 16.50 -5.79
C LEU A 336 18.88 15.36 -5.44
N PRO A 337 18.40 14.57 -6.42
CA PRO A 337 18.61 14.72 -7.87
C PRO A 337 18.06 16.05 -8.40
N ASN A 338 18.61 16.56 -9.51
CA ASN A 338 18.14 17.78 -10.17
C ASN A 338 17.32 17.52 -11.43
N ARG A 339 17.26 16.29 -11.94
CA ARG A 339 16.47 15.97 -13.13
C ARG A 339 15.94 14.53 -13.13
N CYS A 340 14.72 14.33 -13.59
CA CYS A 340 14.12 13.00 -13.79
C CYS A 340 13.37 12.93 -15.12
N THR A 341 13.45 11.81 -15.84
CA THR A 341 12.67 11.57 -17.07
C THR A 341 11.70 10.41 -16.86
N MET A 342 10.45 10.57 -17.31
CA MET A 342 9.48 9.47 -17.35
C MET A 342 9.45 8.86 -18.75
N HIS A 343 9.34 7.53 -18.79
CA HIS A 343 9.37 6.74 -20.00
C HIS A 343 8.15 5.82 -20.09
N LEU A 344 7.76 5.47 -21.31
CA LEU A 344 6.73 4.49 -21.61
C LEU A 344 7.31 3.40 -22.52
N VAL A 345 6.91 2.15 -22.31
CA VAL A 345 7.28 1.00 -23.16
C VAL A 345 6.06 0.15 -23.52
N GLY A 346 6.16 -0.61 -24.60
CA GLY A 346 5.24 -1.73 -24.89
C GLY A 346 5.51 -2.93 -23.97
N MET A 347 4.62 -3.93 -23.96
CA MET A 347 4.81 -5.14 -23.18
C MET A 347 4.03 -6.34 -23.74
N GLU A 348 4.64 -7.52 -23.66
CA GLU A 348 3.98 -8.81 -23.91
C GLU A 348 4.31 -9.79 -22.79
N ASP A 349 3.36 -10.02 -21.88
CA ASP A 349 3.33 -11.20 -21.02
C ASP A 349 1.93 -11.82 -21.01
N MET A 350 1.67 -12.64 -22.03
CA MET A 350 0.45 -13.45 -22.11
C MET A 350 0.27 -14.40 -20.91
N SER A 351 1.34 -14.78 -20.20
CA SER A 351 1.28 -15.74 -19.09
C SER A 351 0.83 -15.11 -17.77
N THR A 352 1.14 -13.83 -17.57
CA THR A 352 0.68 -13.04 -16.42
C THR A 352 -0.64 -12.33 -16.74
N TYR A 353 -0.83 -11.87 -17.98
CA TYR A 353 -2.13 -11.39 -18.48
C TYR A 353 -3.25 -12.41 -18.25
N SER A 354 -3.04 -13.69 -18.55
CA SER A 354 -4.04 -14.74 -18.31
C SER A 354 -4.36 -14.98 -16.83
N LYS A 355 -3.52 -14.55 -15.89
CA LYS A 355 -3.73 -14.69 -14.44
C LYS A 355 -4.33 -13.44 -13.80
N LEU A 356 -3.95 -12.25 -14.28
CA LEU A 356 -4.29 -10.98 -13.65
C LEU A 356 -5.39 -10.19 -14.39
N VAL A 357 -5.62 -10.49 -15.66
CA VAL A 357 -6.61 -9.81 -16.52
C VAL A 357 -7.70 -10.80 -16.95
N ALA A 358 -7.33 -11.81 -17.77
CA ALA A 358 -8.31 -12.72 -18.38
C ALA A 358 -8.95 -13.73 -17.39
N PHE A 359 -8.30 -13.99 -16.25
CA PHE A 359 -8.92 -14.78 -15.16
C PHE A 359 -10.26 -14.20 -14.72
N TRP A 360 -10.37 -12.86 -14.71
CA TRP A 360 -11.57 -12.15 -14.26
C TRP A 360 -12.69 -12.11 -15.31
N ASP A 361 -12.47 -12.57 -16.54
CA ASP A 361 -13.55 -12.73 -17.53
C ASP A 361 -14.42 -13.96 -17.22
N ASP A 362 -13.86 -15.00 -16.60
CA ASP A 362 -14.55 -16.24 -16.23
C ASP A 362 -13.98 -16.86 -14.94
N VAL A 363 -14.43 -16.36 -13.79
CA VAL A 363 -14.13 -16.91 -12.46
C VAL A 363 -15.17 -17.98 -12.14
N TYR A 364 -14.92 -19.23 -12.57
CA TYR A 364 -15.78 -20.40 -12.34
C TYR A 364 -17.23 -20.25 -12.87
N GLY A 365 -17.42 -19.58 -14.00
CA GLY A 365 -18.71 -19.25 -14.62
C GLY A 365 -19.21 -17.83 -14.34
N PHE A 366 -18.49 -17.04 -13.53
CA PHE A 366 -18.87 -15.69 -13.14
C PHE A 366 -17.91 -14.64 -13.74
N LYS A 367 -18.46 -13.68 -14.48
CA LYS A 367 -17.67 -12.54 -14.97
C LYS A 367 -17.44 -11.52 -13.85
N MET A 368 -16.17 -11.24 -13.56
CA MET A 368 -15.69 -10.38 -12.46
C MET A 368 -14.69 -9.32 -12.95
N SER A 369 -14.79 -8.87 -14.20
CA SER A 369 -13.79 -8.06 -14.91
C SER A 369 -13.50 -6.67 -14.33
N CYS A 370 -14.15 -6.28 -13.23
CA CYS A 370 -13.78 -5.11 -12.43
C CYS A 370 -12.56 -5.32 -11.50
N MET A 371 -12.11 -6.57 -11.31
CA MET A 371 -11.05 -6.94 -10.35
C MET A 371 -9.63 -7.07 -10.95
N GLN A 372 -9.44 -6.65 -12.20
CA GLN A 372 -8.17 -6.75 -12.93
C GLN A 372 -7.08 -5.86 -12.29
N LYS A 373 -5.84 -6.37 -12.14
CA LYS A 373 -4.71 -5.68 -11.45
C LYS A 373 -3.37 -5.84 -12.19
N GLU A 374 -2.38 -4.98 -11.94
CA GLU A 374 -1.31 -4.68 -12.93
C GLU A 374 0.13 -5.02 -12.48
N VAL A 375 0.84 -5.96 -13.16
CA VAL A 375 2.22 -6.41 -12.81
C VAL A 375 3.03 -6.96 -14.03
N ILE A 376 3.96 -6.15 -14.60
CA ILE A 376 5.15 -6.40 -15.50
C ILE A 376 5.07 -7.38 -16.72
N LYS A 377 5.92 -7.32 -17.78
CA LYS A 377 7.23 -6.65 -18.06
C LYS A 377 7.50 -6.36 -19.58
N GLU A 378 8.43 -5.43 -19.87
CA GLU A 378 9.28 -5.24 -21.10
C GLU A 378 8.73 -5.09 -22.55
N ALA A 379 9.09 -3.97 -23.22
CA ALA A 379 9.61 -3.81 -24.60
C ALA A 379 9.63 -2.35 -25.16
N THR A 380 10.82 -1.78 -25.44
CA THR A 380 11.08 -0.58 -26.28
C THR A 380 10.59 0.80 -25.77
N THR A 381 11.45 1.83 -25.77
CA THR A 381 11.29 3.05 -24.94
C THR A 381 11.02 4.36 -25.69
N ASP A 382 10.10 5.18 -25.16
CA ASP A 382 9.93 6.60 -25.54
C ASP A 382 9.74 7.50 -24.29
N ILE A 383 10.20 8.76 -24.37
CA ILE A 383 10.22 9.71 -23.24
C ILE A 383 8.91 10.51 -23.20
N ILE A 384 8.13 10.31 -22.14
CA ILE A 384 6.82 10.97 -21.97
C ILE A 384 6.89 12.24 -21.12
N ALA A 385 7.92 12.41 -20.27
CA ALA A 385 8.20 13.67 -19.57
C ALA A 385 9.70 13.83 -19.25
N ASP A 386 10.15 15.07 -19.13
CA ASP A 386 11.51 15.46 -18.70
C ASP A 386 11.39 16.62 -17.69
N PHE A 387 11.73 16.35 -16.44
CA PHE A 387 11.55 17.26 -15.32
C PHE A 387 12.89 17.79 -14.83
N ASP A 388 13.21 19.02 -15.23
CA ASP A 388 14.29 19.81 -14.63
C ASP A 388 13.82 20.36 -13.28
N LEU A 389 14.22 19.71 -12.20
CA LEU A 389 13.77 20.01 -10.83
C LEU A 389 14.32 21.35 -10.31
N MET A 390 15.28 21.97 -11.01
CA MET A 390 15.70 23.36 -10.75
C MET A 390 14.77 24.39 -11.41
N LYS A 391 13.83 23.98 -12.28
CA LYS A 391 12.97 24.87 -13.07
C LYS A 391 11.46 24.61 -12.94
N ILE A 392 11.03 23.36 -12.76
CA ILE A 392 9.59 23.00 -12.77
C ILE A 392 8.83 23.50 -11.53
N THR A 393 7.50 23.49 -11.62
CA THR A 393 6.55 23.72 -10.53
C THR A 393 5.65 22.51 -10.36
N SER A 394 4.89 22.42 -9.25
CA SER A 394 3.91 21.34 -9.03
C SER A 394 2.90 21.20 -10.18
N ARG A 395 2.60 22.27 -10.93
CA ARG A 395 1.68 22.25 -12.08
C ARG A 395 2.21 21.46 -13.27
N ASP A 396 3.52 21.43 -13.44
CA ASP A 396 4.16 20.73 -14.56
C ASP A 396 4.08 19.19 -14.38
N THR A 397 3.75 18.72 -13.17
CA THR A 397 3.42 17.31 -12.89
C THR A 397 2.08 16.85 -13.51
N GLU A 398 1.23 17.77 -13.97
CA GLU A 398 -0.06 17.48 -14.63
C GLU A 398 0.03 17.59 -16.16
N PHE A 399 0.86 16.75 -16.78
CA PHE A 399 1.24 16.87 -18.19
C PHE A 399 0.42 15.99 -19.15
N THR A 400 0.38 16.37 -20.43
CA THR A 400 -0.08 15.50 -21.54
C THR A 400 0.98 15.47 -22.62
N SER A 401 1.46 14.28 -22.96
CA SER A 401 2.53 14.08 -23.95
C SER A 401 2.11 13.09 -25.03
N ARG A 402 2.83 13.09 -26.15
CA ARG A 402 2.69 12.08 -27.22
C ARG A 402 3.76 11.01 -27.06
N PHE A 403 3.48 9.81 -27.56
CA PHE A 403 4.47 8.74 -27.67
C PHE A 403 4.40 8.06 -29.06
N SER A 404 5.50 7.45 -29.47
CA SER A 404 5.69 6.76 -30.75
C SER A 404 6.55 5.51 -30.57
N LEU A 405 5.95 4.41 -30.10
CA LEU A 405 6.66 3.16 -29.81
C LEU A 405 6.82 2.31 -31.07
N THR A 406 8.07 2.05 -31.49
CA THR A 406 8.35 1.18 -32.64
C THR A 406 8.39 -0.29 -32.23
N VAL A 407 7.61 -1.14 -32.89
CA VAL A 407 7.52 -2.57 -32.56
C VAL A 407 8.74 -3.33 -33.08
N GLU A 408 9.53 -3.91 -32.18
CA GLU A 408 10.76 -4.64 -32.55
C GLU A 408 10.54 -6.08 -33.03
N ARG A 409 9.39 -6.68 -32.71
CA ARG A 409 9.08 -8.10 -32.94
C ARG A 409 7.58 -8.33 -33.11
N ASP A 410 7.20 -9.32 -33.94
CA ASP A 410 5.81 -9.79 -34.02
C ASP A 410 5.39 -10.39 -32.67
N GLY A 411 4.13 -10.17 -32.26
CA GLY A 411 3.61 -10.65 -30.97
C GLY A 411 2.22 -10.12 -30.63
N ARG A 412 1.87 -10.11 -29.33
CA ARG A 412 0.68 -9.47 -28.77
C ARG A 412 1.06 -8.47 -27.68
N LEU A 413 0.75 -7.20 -27.91
CA LEU A 413 0.81 -6.16 -26.89
C LEU A 413 -0.28 -6.45 -25.83
N THR A 414 0.15 -6.81 -24.63
CA THR A 414 -0.74 -7.07 -23.47
C THR A 414 -0.93 -5.84 -22.60
N GLY A 415 -0.01 -4.88 -22.66
CA GLY A 415 -0.02 -3.66 -21.85
C GLY A 415 1.05 -2.68 -22.31
N LEU A 416 1.06 -1.52 -21.67
CA LEU A 416 2.15 -0.56 -21.67
C LEU A 416 2.80 -0.54 -20.28
N VAL A 417 4.05 -0.12 -20.16
CA VAL A 417 4.76 -0.06 -18.86
C VAL A 417 5.45 1.29 -18.71
N GLY A 418 5.14 1.98 -17.62
CA GLY A 418 5.75 3.24 -17.22
C GLY A 418 6.93 3.03 -16.27
N TYR A 419 8.02 3.75 -16.49
CA TYR A 419 9.16 3.81 -15.57
C TYR A 419 9.80 5.21 -15.59
N PHE A 420 10.80 5.44 -14.74
CA PHE A 420 11.56 6.70 -14.73
C PHE A 420 13.07 6.51 -14.56
N ASP A 421 13.82 7.48 -15.06
CA ASP A 421 15.26 7.63 -14.80
C ASP A 421 15.51 8.90 -13.98
N THR A 422 16.55 8.87 -13.17
CA THR A 422 16.92 9.92 -12.21
C THR A 422 18.37 10.32 -12.43
N TYR A 423 18.61 11.63 -12.56
CA TYR A 423 19.90 12.22 -12.90
C TYR A 423 20.36 13.22 -11.85
N PHE A 424 21.66 13.21 -11.62
CA PHE A 424 22.42 14.15 -10.81
C PHE A 424 23.38 14.87 -11.76
N ASP A 425 22.84 15.84 -12.50
CA ASP A 425 23.54 16.68 -13.49
C ASP A 425 24.53 17.61 -12.76
N MET A 426 25.68 17.04 -12.42
CA MET A 426 26.86 17.66 -11.79
C MET A 426 28.09 17.50 -12.71
N PRO A 427 29.24 18.14 -12.43
CA PRO A 427 30.44 17.99 -13.27
C PRO A 427 30.91 16.53 -13.43
N SER A 428 30.66 15.69 -12.41
CA SER A 428 30.66 14.23 -12.51
C SER A 428 29.21 13.74 -12.49
N ALA A 429 28.57 13.65 -13.65
CA ALA A 429 27.16 13.28 -13.73
C ALA A 429 26.93 11.81 -13.31
N VAL A 430 25.96 11.60 -12.41
CA VAL A 430 25.51 10.27 -11.98
C VAL A 430 24.06 10.11 -12.39
N PHE A 431 23.64 8.90 -12.76
CA PHE A 431 22.23 8.60 -13.00
C PHE A 431 21.91 7.15 -12.60
N PHE A 432 20.63 6.87 -12.39
CA PHE A 432 20.11 5.51 -12.34
C PHE A 432 18.77 5.42 -13.08
N SER A 433 18.43 4.20 -13.50
CA SER A 433 17.21 3.88 -14.23
C SER A 433 16.38 2.89 -13.43
N THR A 434 15.06 3.12 -13.37
CA THR A 434 14.09 2.12 -12.90
C THR A 434 13.56 1.24 -14.03
N GLY A 435 14.02 1.47 -15.26
CA GLY A 435 13.57 0.76 -16.46
C GLY A 435 13.89 -0.72 -16.47
N PRO A 436 13.10 -1.54 -17.17
CA PRO A 436 13.12 -3.00 -17.02
C PRO A 436 14.35 -3.68 -17.61
N HIS A 437 15.19 -2.95 -18.36
CA HIS A 437 16.48 -3.41 -18.89
C HIS A 437 17.67 -3.06 -17.97
N SER A 438 17.42 -2.38 -16.85
CA SER A 438 18.39 -2.12 -15.79
C SER A 438 18.28 -3.16 -14.66
N THR A 439 19.21 -3.12 -13.72
CA THR A 439 19.09 -3.84 -12.42
C THR A 439 17.72 -3.52 -11.78
N PRO A 440 17.06 -4.47 -11.09
CA PRO A 440 15.75 -4.25 -10.43
C PRO A 440 15.70 -3.12 -9.39
N THR A 441 14.48 -2.68 -9.09
CA THR A 441 14.12 -1.54 -8.24
C THR A 441 13.06 -1.93 -7.20
N HIS A 442 13.05 -1.28 -6.04
CA HIS A 442 11.90 -1.31 -5.13
C HIS A 442 10.65 -0.68 -5.79
N TRP A 443 10.81 0.45 -6.51
CA TRP A 443 9.78 1.07 -7.36
C TRP A 443 9.29 0.18 -8.52
N LYS A 444 9.98 -0.93 -8.81
CA LYS A 444 9.78 -1.83 -9.95
C LYS A 444 9.55 -1.01 -11.24
N GLN A 445 8.44 -1.25 -11.93
CA GLN A 445 7.86 -0.45 -13.01
C GLN A 445 6.33 -0.48 -12.86
N THR A 446 5.63 0.57 -13.26
CA THR A 446 4.16 0.63 -13.26
C THR A 446 3.63 0.08 -14.58
N VAL A 447 2.54 -0.69 -14.56
CA VAL A 447 1.98 -1.33 -15.76
C VAL A 447 0.57 -0.84 -16.00
N PHE A 448 0.22 -0.71 -17.28
CA PHE A 448 -1.06 -0.29 -17.81
C PHE A 448 -1.56 -1.39 -18.77
N TYR A 449 -2.31 -2.37 -18.26
CA TYR A 449 -2.82 -3.51 -19.03
C TYR A 449 -3.88 -3.08 -20.06
N LEU A 450 -3.90 -3.74 -21.21
CA LEU A 450 -5.00 -3.54 -22.17
C LEU A 450 -6.19 -4.44 -21.80
N PRO A 451 -7.45 -4.02 -22.05
CA PRO A 451 -8.61 -4.89 -21.87
C PRO A 451 -8.62 -6.13 -22.78
N GLU A 452 -7.94 -6.06 -23.93
CA GLU A 452 -7.72 -7.19 -24.84
C GLU A 452 -6.29 -7.15 -25.42
N PRO A 453 -5.59 -8.29 -25.63
CA PRO A 453 -4.24 -8.28 -26.18
C PRO A 453 -4.22 -7.97 -27.68
N ARG A 454 -3.71 -6.79 -28.02
CA ARG A 454 -3.61 -6.27 -29.39
C ARG A 454 -2.50 -6.99 -30.16
N ALA A 455 -2.80 -7.53 -31.34
CA ALA A 455 -1.76 -8.06 -32.23
C ALA A 455 -0.83 -6.92 -32.71
N ILE A 456 0.47 -7.18 -32.77
CA ILE A 456 1.50 -6.23 -33.20
C ILE A 456 2.48 -6.89 -34.20
N LYS A 457 3.04 -6.10 -35.12
CA LYS A 457 4.03 -6.58 -36.11
C LYS A 457 5.32 -5.79 -36.08
N LYS A 458 6.45 -6.45 -36.34
CA LYS A 458 7.77 -5.82 -36.43
C LYS A 458 7.77 -4.68 -37.46
N GLY A 459 8.21 -3.49 -37.03
CA GLY A 459 8.22 -2.27 -37.85
C GLY A 459 6.90 -1.51 -37.90
N GLU A 460 5.86 -1.96 -37.19
CA GLU A 460 4.70 -1.15 -36.84
C GLU A 460 5.10 -0.05 -35.85
N ILE A 461 4.41 1.09 -35.89
CA ILE A 461 4.61 2.21 -34.95
C ILE A 461 3.29 2.44 -34.22
N LEU A 462 3.33 2.37 -32.89
CA LEU A 462 2.22 2.65 -31.99
C LEU A 462 2.31 4.13 -31.58
N GLU A 463 1.62 4.98 -32.33
CA GLU A 463 1.48 6.40 -32.00
C GLU A 463 0.29 6.64 -31.06
N GLY A 464 0.47 7.52 -30.07
CA GLY A 464 -0.57 7.85 -29.11
C GLY A 464 -0.26 9.06 -28.24
N SER A 465 -1.02 9.20 -27.16
CA SER A 465 -0.77 10.22 -26.13
C SER A 465 -1.14 9.73 -24.74
N ILE A 466 -0.34 10.11 -23.75
CA ILE A 466 -0.57 9.85 -22.32
C ILE A 466 -0.86 11.18 -21.60
N SER A 467 -1.78 11.15 -20.64
CA SER A 467 -2.12 12.28 -19.77
C SER A 467 -2.09 11.84 -18.31
N VAL A 468 -1.23 12.45 -17.51
CA VAL A 468 -1.11 12.18 -16.07
C VAL A 468 -1.71 13.34 -15.30
N ARG A 469 -2.63 13.09 -14.37
CA ARG A 469 -3.29 14.09 -13.51
C ARG A 469 -3.34 13.60 -12.08
N ARG A 470 -3.36 14.51 -11.10
CA ARG A 470 -3.56 14.15 -9.69
C ARG A 470 -5.05 14.08 -9.37
N LYS A 471 -5.48 13.05 -8.64
CA LYS A 471 -6.88 12.82 -8.26
C LYS A 471 -7.33 13.89 -7.26
N ARG A 472 -8.35 14.69 -7.61
CA ARG A 472 -8.73 15.91 -6.84
C ARG A 472 -9.13 15.69 -5.38
N ARG A 473 -9.55 14.48 -5.00
CA ARG A 473 -9.94 14.12 -3.62
C ARG A 473 -8.83 13.40 -2.86
N GLU A 474 -7.84 12.85 -3.55
CA GLU A 474 -6.78 12.01 -3.01
C GLU A 474 -5.47 12.42 -3.71
N VAL A 475 -4.85 13.51 -3.24
CA VAL A 475 -3.79 14.23 -3.97
C VAL A 475 -2.48 13.45 -4.19
N ARG A 476 -2.37 12.24 -3.63
CA ARG A 476 -1.28 11.29 -3.87
C ARG A 476 -1.53 10.38 -5.08
N SER A 477 -2.79 10.08 -5.39
CA SER A 477 -3.19 9.14 -6.44
C SER A 477 -3.21 9.82 -7.82
N LEU A 478 -2.89 9.05 -8.87
CA LEU A 478 -2.80 9.58 -10.24
C LEU A 478 -3.88 9.00 -11.16
N ASP A 479 -4.68 9.88 -11.77
CA ASP A 479 -5.51 9.57 -12.93
C ASP A 479 -4.59 9.53 -14.18
N VAL A 480 -4.40 8.36 -14.78
CA VAL A 480 -3.58 8.17 -15.99
C VAL A 480 -4.47 7.77 -17.17
N GLY A 481 -4.60 8.66 -18.15
CA GLY A 481 -5.30 8.39 -19.41
C GLY A 481 -4.30 8.07 -20.52
N ILE A 482 -4.54 7.01 -21.30
CA ILE A 482 -3.73 6.65 -22.46
C ILE A 482 -4.64 6.50 -23.69
N TYR A 483 -4.30 7.21 -24.77
CA TYR A 483 -5.04 7.17 -26.05
C TYR A 483 -4.15 6.66 -27.18
N PHE A 484 -4.56 5.57 -27.84
CA PHE A 484 -3.97 5.04 -29.07
C PHE A 484 -4.99 4.12 -29.79
N ASP A 485 -4.77 3.78 -31.07
CA ASP A 485 -5.73 3.01 -31.91
C ASP A 485 -7.18 3.55 -31.93
N ASN A 486 -7.36 4.86 -31.75
CA ASN A 486 -8.66 5.54 -31.55
C ASN A 486 -9.43 5.14 -30.28
N GLN A 487 -8.80 4.47 -29.32
CA GLN A 487 -9.37 4.09 -28.02
C GLN A 487 -8.72 4.88 -26.89
N THR A 488 -9.49 5.18 -25.84
CA THR A 488 -8.99 5.83 -24.62
C THR A 488 -9.11 4.87 -23.45
N PHE A 489 -7.96 4.43 -22.95
CA PHE A 489 -7.81 3.64 -21.73
C PHE A 489 -7.61 4.58 -20.54
N LYS A 490 -8.07 4.16 -19.36
CA LYS A 490 -7.96 4.91 -18.11
C LYS A 490 -7.46 3.98 -17.01
N TYR A 491 -6.47 4.47 -16.27
CA TYR A 491 -5.78 3.79 -15.20
C TYR A 491 -5.70 4.71 -13.99
N LEU A 492 -5.49 4.09 -12.84
CA LEU A 492 -5.50 4.74 -11.54
C LEU A 492 -4.30 4.20 -10.76
N VAL A 493 -3.34 5.08 -10.45
CA VAL A 493 -2.16 4.72 -9.66
C VAL A 493 -2.44 5.08 -8.20
N GLU A 494 -2.54 4.04 -7.38
CA GLU A 494 -2.90 3.98 -5.96
C GLU A 494 -2.04 2.94 -5.23
#